data_AF-A0AA86VCU8-F1
#
_entry.id   AF-A0AA86VCU8-F1
#
_cell.length_a   1.000
_cell.length_b   1.000
_cell.length_c   1.000
_cell.angle_alpha   90.00
_cell.angle_beta   90.00
_cell.angle_gamma   90.00
#
_symmetry.space_group_name_H-M   'P 1'
#
loop_
_entity.id
_entity.type
_entity.pdbx_description
1 polymer ?
#
loop_
_entity_poly.entity_id
_entity_poly.type
_entity_poly.pdbx_seq_one_letter_code
_entity_poly.pdbx_strand_id
1 'polypeptide(L)'
;MNLFGSKTSANDVLQAIYNIFLNRKLPGSEQDSQVGYQILCIFNDFSKSLPEQLQQLNAPSAMLQLDHNIQEQLPKLLKESNQKDVIPVYLEKQNALIFFEKTDDGFVISSSKVQLESTSAIDAPFTRTVPQYSYFVPELDLNAHVLGQMVELNEILFQEAQSKSKKGGNEADETREALKPVLVDEILIPQLLTVEQKPFENTNQVEFLYEDEIRWNMASTPFRRQGYYLALLMTLHYECKKKFGELGDLYFKLIEVLFMSGFCQYTVEIEGNILFDVMKITQSKLKHVERLTQNKNESTDFAEETICRILEQVKTLNESLEKKWENTIQAEIKQTQVEKMDLFNETHTVIDINEQILQYNLASKASSVPSINIENKYPFDYIDTSSISIPTFKNYEKAAMYNHLFQHQEWVFNSFEKYVNTTTDHSKVRKYFENFYDMHKQFFTVDNNVIQISRMLLACSYMISIYDKYCCKQTPLLKLYRCPQQIESFNTKLCLKTNEEVKILDQIVEYITERNTQTQYSSTIISSTIESSSFSVKFAVNNVNMQCYINELLREDERNVQSKLREFRTMKEQYNNLIQRANQMEHGIYSGGPSKCFFELGRRMKFII
;
A
#
# COMPACT_ATOMS: atom_id res chain seq x y z
N MET A 1 23.02 -12.82 -26.78
CA MET A 1 22.28 -12.26 -27.92
C MET A 1 21.97 -10.82 -27.55
N ASN A 2 22.33 -9.83 -28.36
CA ASN A 2 21.90 -8.45 -28.10
C ASN A 2 20.45 -8.30 -28.58
N LEU A 3 19.50 -8.19 -27.64
CA LEU A 3 18.07 -8.14 -27.92
C LEU A 3 17.57 -6.76 -28.39
N PHE A 4 18.34 -5.67 -28.21
CA PHE A 4 17.93 -4.30 -28.62
C PHE A 4 18.67 -3.80 -29.86
N GLY A 5 19.38 -4.67 -30.57
CA GLY A 5 20.13 -4.32 -31.77
C GLY A 5 21.38 -3.47 -31.50
N SER A 6 22.24 -3.33 -32.52
CA SER A 6 23.54 -2.63 -32.39
C SER A 6 23.46 -1.11 -32.40
N LYS A 7 22.29 -0.54 -32.73
CA LYS A 7 22.09 0.92 -32.85
C LYS A 7 21.57 1.58 -31.57
N THR A 8 21.00 0.81 -30.65
CA THR A 8 20.45 1.34 -29.40
C THR A 8 21.59 1.63 -28.42
N SER A 9 21.73 2.88 -27.98
CA SER A 9 22.79 3.24 -27.04
C SER A 9 22.43 2.78 -25.62
N ALA A 10 23.45 2.47 -24.82
CA ALA A 10 23.30 2.15 -23.40
C ALA A 10 22.52 3.22 -22.63
N ASN A 11 22.70 4.50 -22.99
CA ASN A 11 22.01 5.63 -22.37
C ASN A 11 20.51 5.65 -22.71
N ASP A 12 20.13 5.32 -23.94
CA ASP A 12 18.71 5.26 -24.33
C ASP A 12 17.98 4.16 -23.58
N VAL A 13 18.63 2.99 -23.44
CA VAL A 13 18.09 1.87 -22.65
C VAL A 13 17.93 2.26 -21.18
N LEU A 14 18.93 2.93 -20.60
CA LEU A 14 18.89 3.42 -19.22
C LEU A 14 17.74 4.43 -19.03
N GLN A 15 17.58 5.39 -19.95
CA GLN A 15 16.48 6.36 -19.93
C GLN A 15 15.12 5.67 -20.02
N ALA A 16 14.96 4.68 -20.90
CA ALA A 16 13.74 3.89 -20.97
C ALA A 16 13.45 3.17 -19.64
N ILE A 17 14.45 2.53 -19.03
CA ILE A 17 14.30 1.85 -17.73
C ILE A 17 13.86 2.82 -16.63
N TYR A 18 14.44 4.03 -16.58
CA TYR A 18 14.04 5.05 -15.63
C TYR A 18 12.60 5.53 -15.80
N ASN A 19 12.08 5.47 -17.02
CA ASN A 19 10.74 5.94 -17.34
C ASN A 19 9.69 4.82 -17.31
N ILE A 20 10.12 3.55 -17.28
CA ILE A 20 9.24 2.38 -17.23
C ILE A 20 9.22 1.75 -15.83
N PHE A 21 10.38 1.60 -15.17
CA PHE A 21 10.53 0.76 -13.96
C PHE A 21 11.00 1.50 -12.71
N LEU A 22 11.83 2.55 -12.84
CA LEU A 22 12.56 3.09 -11.68
C LEU A 22 12.05 4.44 -11.19
N ASN A 23 11.78 4.47 -9.89
CA ASN A 23 11.31 5.61 -9.10
C ASN A 23 12.34 6.74 -8.87
N ARG A 24 13.46 6.77 -9.62
CA ARG A 24 14.57 7.71 -9.36
C ARG A 24 14.45 9.06 -10.05
N LYS A 25 13.39 9.30 -10.83
CA LYS A 25 13.12 10.67 -11.27
C LYS A 25 12.89 11.53 -10.03
N LEU A 26 13.78 12.52 -9.83
CA LEU A 26 13.49 13.63 -8.95
C LEU A 26 12.12 14.19 -9.37
N PRO A 27 11.25 14.49 -8.40
CA PRO A 27 10.04 15.25 -8.64
C PRO A 27 10.20 16.38 -9.67
N GLY A 28 9.39 16.39 -10.73
CA GLY A 28 9.31 17.52 -11.66
C GLY A 28 10.18 17.45 -12.92
N SER A 29 10.78 16.31 -13.27
CA SER A 29 11.26 16.10 -14.65
C SER A 29 10.07 15.75 -15.54
N GLU A 30 9.69 16.66 -16.44
CA GLU A 30 8.59 16.48 -17.40
C GLU A 30 8.71 15.11 -18.11
N GLN A 31 7.57 14.47 -18.35
CA GLN A 31 7.50 13.34 -19.28
C GLN A 31 7.68 13.94 -20.68
N ASP A 32 8.94 14.04 -21.11
CA ASP A 32 9.27 14.52 -22.45
C ASP A 32 8.78 13.50 -23.49
N SER A 33 8.03 13.97 -24.48
CA SER A 33 7.58 13.18 -25.64
C SER A 33 8.74 12.46 -26.33
N GLN A 34 9.95 13.01 -26.25
CA GLN A 34 11.16 12.38 -26.78
C GLN A 34 11.44 11.00 -26.17
N VAL A 35 11.07 10.79 -24.90
CA VAL A 35 11.22 9.50 -24.23
C VAL A 35 10.23 8.47 -24.75
N GLY A 36 8.99 8.89 -25.07
CA GLY A 36 7.98 8.01 -25.66
C GLY A 36 8.46 7.42 -26.99
N TYR A 37 8.96 8.29 -27.88
CA TYR A 37 9.55 7.90 -29.15
C TYR A 37 10.75 6.94 -28.97
N GLN A 38 11.66 7.22 -28.02
CA GLN A 38 12.78 6.33 -27.72
C GLN A 38 12.32 4.92 -27.30
N ILE A 39 11.29 4.82 -26.45
CA ILE A 39 10.73 3.54 -26.03
C ILE A 39 10.18 2.77 -27.24
N LEU A 40 9.47 3.46 -28.16
CA LEU A 40 8.98 2.85 -29.40
C LEU A 40 10.13 2.36 -30.29
N CYS A 41 11.22 3.14 -30.43
CA CYS A 41 12.40 2.71 -31.19
C CYS A 41 13.04 1.44 -30.58
N ILE A 42 13.27 1.43 -29.26
CA ILE A 42 13.86 0.29 -28.55
C ILE A 42 12.99 -0.95 -28.75
N PHE A 43 11.67 -0.81 -28.61
CA PHE A 43 10.76 -1.93 -28.78
C PHE A 43 10.67 -2.40 -30.24
N ASN A 44 10.70 -1.50 -31.21
CA ASN A 44 10.72 -1.84 -32.63
C ASN A 44 12.02 -2.54 -33.05
N ASP A 45 13.15 -2.24 -32.42
CA ASP A 45 14.38 -3.00 -32.64
C ASP A 45 14.34 -4.36 -31.91
N PHE A 46 13.74 -4.40 -30.72
CA PHE A 46 13.47 -5.65 -30.01
C PHE A 46 12.54 -6.59 -30.79
N SER A 47 11.47 -6.08 -31.39
CA SER A 47 10.50 -6.91 -32.12
C SER A 47 11.14 -7.65 -33.29
N LYS A 48 12.17 -7.08 -33.93
CA LYS A 48 12.97 -7.74 -34.97
C LYS A 48 13.80 -8.91 -34.45
N SER A 49 14.10 -8.94 -33.15
CA SER A 49 14.82 -10.03 -32.49
C SER A 49 13.91 -11.16 -32.00
N LEU A 50 12.59 -10.95 -32.01
CA LEU A 50 11.62 -11.97 -31.64
C LEU A 50 11.65 -13.14 -32.64
N PRO A 51 11.19 -14.34 -32.23
CA PRO A 51 10.95 -15.45 -33.16
C PRO A 51 10.04 -15.03 -34.32
N GLU A 52 10.25 -15.60 -35.51
CA GLU A 52 9.55 -15.26 -36.76
C GLU A 52 8.02 -15.18 -36.62
N GLN A 53 7.44 -16.06 -35.79
CA GLN A 53 6.01 -16.10 -35.50
C GLN A 53 5.49 -14.82 -34.80
N LEU A 54 6.33 -14.20 -33.97
CA LEU A 54 6.03 -12.98 -33.21
C LEU A 54 6.50 -11.71 -33.93
N GLN A 55 7.38 -11.83 -34.94
CA GLN A 55 7.76 -10.71 -35.81
C GLN A 55 6.58 -10.18 -36.64
N GLN A 56 5.51 -10.96 -36.76
CA GLN A 56 4.27 -10.56 -37.43
C GLN A 56 3.45 -9.55 -36.63
N LEU A 57 3.85 -9.19 -35.40
CA LEU A 57 3.19 -8.17 -34.59
C LEU A 57 3.51 -6.77 -35.15
N ASN A 58 2.47 -6.06 -35.59
CA ASN A 58 2.61 -4.79 -36.28
C ASN A 58 2.51 -3.58 -35.34
N ALA A 59 2.06 -3.77 -34.10
CA ALA A 59 1.85 -2.68 -33.15
C ALA A 59 3.07 -1.75 -32.97
N PRO A 60 4.30 -2.25 -32.72
CA PRO A 60 5.44 -1.37 -32.46
C PRO A 60 5.84 -0.52 -33.68
N SER A 61 5.84 -1.12 -34.87
CA SER A 61 6.22 -0.44 -36.11
C SER A 61 5.15 0.56 -36.53
N ALA A 62 3.87 0.22 -36.39
CA ALA A 62 2.75 1.11 -36.67
C ALA A 62 2.75 2.33 -35.74
N MET A 63 2.86 2.13 -34.42
CA MET A 63 2.92 3.25 -33.46
C MET A 63 4.10 4.18 -33.76
N LEU A 64 5.27 3.61 -34.07
CA LEU A 64 6.47 4.41 -34.38
C LEU A 64 6.30 5.24 -35.67
N GLN A 65 5.66 4.69 -36.70
CA GLN A 65 5.41 5.43 -37.95
C GLN A 65 4.40 6.57 -37.75
N LEU A 66 3.44 6.37 -36.85
CA LEU A 66 2.35 7.30 -36.61
C LEU A 66 2.74 8.45 -35.67
N ASP A 67 3.70 8.25 -34.77
CA ASP A 67 4.03 9.18 -33.67
C ASP A 67 4.19 10.66 -34.09
N HIS A 68 4.79 10.91 -35.26
CA HIS A 68 5.03 12.27 -35.78
C HIS A 68 4.46 12.50 -37.18
N ASN A 69 3.70 11.57 -37.74
CA ASN A 69 3.21 11.69 -39.11
C ASN A 69 1.86 10.99 -39.33
N ILE A 70 0.94 11.15 -38.37
CA ILE A 70 -0.41 10.57 -38.43
C ILE A 70 -1.09 10.91 -39.77
N GLN A 71 -1.03 12.17 -40.19
CA GLN A 71 -1.73 12.65 -41.38
C GLN A 71 -1.32 11.92 -42.67
N GLU A 72 -0.02 11.63 -42.86
CA GLU A 72 0.45 10.95 -44.08
C GLU A 72 0.48 9.43 -43.93
N GLN A 73 0.79 8.90 -42.74
CA GLN A 73 1.05 7.47 -42.54
C GLN A 73 -0.22 6.68 -42.21
N LEU A 74 -1.16 7.25 -41.45
CA LEU A 74 -2.39 6.53 -41.08
C LEU A 74 -3.19 6.07 -42.33
N PRO A 75 -3.41 6.92 -43.35
CA PRO A 75 -4.13 6.48 -44.55
C PRO A 75 -3.38 5.41 -45.35
N LYS A 76 -2.04 5.40 -45.31
CA LYS A 76 -1.21 4.39 -45.99
C LYS A 76 -1.33 3.05 -45.26
N LEU A 77 -1.12 3.06 -43.95
CA LEU A 77 -1.23 1.88 -43.11
C LEU A 77 -2.62 1.24 -43.20
N LEU A 78 -3.69 2.02 -43.18
CA LEU A 78 -5.05 1.49 -43.30
C LEU A 78 -5.36 0.88 -44.68
N LYS A 79 -4.72 1.37 -45.74
CA LYS A 79 -4.84 0.80 -47.08
C LYS A 79 -4.06 -0.50 -47.21
N GLU A 80 -2.85 -0.52 -46.66
CA GLU A 80 -1.90 -1.64 -46.74
C GLU A 80 -2.20 -2.75 -45.72
N SER A 81 -3.02 -2.49 -44.69
CA SER A 81 -3.36 -3.48 -43.67
C SER A 81 -4.13 -4.67 -44.23
N ASN A 82 -3.89 -5.83 -43.63
CA ASN A 82 -4.61 -7.07 -43.91
C ASN A 82 -5.71 -7.31 -42.87
N GLN A 83 -6.53 -8.33 -43.10
CA GLN A 83 -7.49 -8.80 -42.09
C GLN A 83 -6.77 -9.13 -40.77
N LYS A 84 -7.37 -8.71 -39.65
CA LYS A 84 -6.84 -8.88 -38.28
C LYS A 84 -5.61 -8.03 -37.93
N ASP A 85 -5.13 -7.19 -38.83
CA ASP A 85 -4.14 -6.18 -38.46
C ASP A 85 -4.80 -5.10 -37.60
N VAL A 86 -4.08 -4.74 -36.54
CA VAL A 86 -4.49 -3.69 -35.60
C VAL A 86 -3.54 -2.51 -35.81
N ILE A 87 -4.10 -1.36 -36.18
CA ILE A 87 -3.36 -0.11 -36.31
C ILE A 87 -3.67 0.76 -35.08
N PRO A 88 -2.75 0.84 -34.11
CA PRO A 88 -2.90 1.69 -32.93
C PRO A 88 -2.53 3.16 -33.22
N VAL A 89 -3.37 4.09 -32.76
CA VAL A 89 -3.06 5.53 -32.71
C VAL A 89 -3.19 5.97 -31.26
N TYR A 90 -2.06 6.31 -30.63
CA TYR A 90 -2.05 6.88 -29.28
C TYR A 90 -1.99 8.41 -29.38
N LEU A 91 -3.05 9.07 -28.91
CA LEU A 91 -3.13 10.53 -28.82
C LEU A 91 -2.70 10.95 -27.42
N GLU A 92 -1.41 11.24 -27.25
CA GLU A 92 -0.79 11.46 -25.94
C GLU A 92 -1.47 12.60 -25.17
N LYS A 93 -1.69 13.74 -25.85
CA LYS A 93 -2.30 14.93 -25.23
C LYS A 93 -3.80 14.78 -24.94
N GLN A 94 -4.41 13.66 -25.33
CA GLN A 94 -5.77 13.30 -24.94
C GLN A 94 -5.83 12.02 -24.08
N ASN A 95 -4.69 11.37 -23.79
CA ASN A 95 -4.63 10.11 -23.06
C ASN A 95 -5.58 9.03 -23.63
N ALA A 96 -5.64 8.95 -24.97
CA ALA A 96 -6.56 8.06 -25.68
C ALA A 96 -5.80 7.17 -26.66
N LEU A 97 -6.04 5.88 -26.59
CA LEU A 97 -5.58 4.89 -27.57
C LEU A 97 -6.75 4.47 -28.44
N ILE A 98 -6.59 4.65 -29.75
CA ILE A 98 -7.57 4.26 -30.76
C ILE A 98 -7.00 3.07 -31.54
N PHE A 99 -7.80 2.02 -31.71
CA PHE A 99 -7.48 0.87 -32.53
C PHE A 99 -8.31 0.92 -33.81
N PHE A 100 -7.64 0.86 -34.96
CA PHE A 100 -8.28 0.60 -36.24
C PHE A 100 -8.00 -0.83 -36.64
N GLU A 101 -9.05 -1.64 -36.69
CA GLU A 101 -8.96 -3.02 -37.12
C GLU A 101 -9.65 -3.20 -38.46
N LYS A 102 -8.98 -3.84 -39.41
CA LYS A 102 -9.58 -4.16 -40.71
C LYS A 102 -10.34 -5.49 -40.66
N THR A 103 -11.56 -5.46 -41.18
CA THR A 103 -12.46 -6.61 -41.35
C THR A 103 -12.85 -6.76 -42.82
N ASP A 104 -13.63 -7.79 -43.13
CA ASP A 104 -14.05 -8.10 -44.51
C ASP A 104 -14.97 -7.02 -45.08
N ASP A 105 -15.83 -6.47 -44.22
CA ASP A 105 -16.92 -5.58 -44.59
C ASP A 105 -16.66 -4.12 -44.17
N GLY A 106 -15.48 -3.80 -43.66
CA GLY A 106 -15.14 -2.46 -43.17
C GLY A 106 -14.06 -2.47 -42.08
N PHE A 107 -14.19 -1.57 -41.10
CA PHE A 107 -13.27 -1.43 -39.98
C PHE A 107 -13.98 -1.56 -38.64
N VAL A 108 -13.32 -2.12 -37.63
CA VAL A 108 -13.72 -1.97 -36.24
C VAL A 108 -12.85 -0.89 -35.60
N ILE A 109 -13.48 0.19 -35.17
CA ILE A 109 -12.81 1.27 -34.43
C ILE A 109 -13.06 1.07 -32.96
N SER A 110 -12.00 1.03 -32.18
CA SER A 110 -12.10 0.88 -30.73
C SER A 110 -11.30 1.94 -30.01
N SER A 111 -11.74 2.37 -28.82
CA SER A 111 -11.01 3.35 -28.00
C SER A 111 -10.78 2.85 -26.58
N SER A 112 -9.72 3.34 -25.95
CA SER A 112 -9.40 3.09 -24.55
C SER A 112 -8.56 4.20 -23.94
N LYS A 113 -8.85 4.50 -22.67
CA LYS A 113 -8.01 5.37 -21.84
C LYS A 113 -6.72 4.64 -21.44
N VAL A 114 -5.56 5.29 -21.56
CA VAL A 114 -4.25 4.66 -21.31
C VAL A 114 -3.77 4.85 -19.88
N GLN A 115 -3.67 6.09 -19.41
CA GLN A 115 -3.33 6.45 -18.03
C GLN A 115 -4.59 6.66 -17.20
N LEU A 116 -4.55 6.24 -15.94
CA LEU A 116 -5.71 6.22 -15.08
C LEU A 116 -5.72 7.40 -14.12
N GLU A 117 -6.89 7.69 -13.55
CA GLU A 117 -7.00 8.73 -12.53
C GLU A 117 -6.26 8.32 -11.26
N SER A 118 -5.72 9.29 -10.51
CA SER A 118 -4.84 9.03 -9.38
C SER A 118 -5.53 8.22 -8.30
N THR A 119 -6.81 8.51 -8.08
CA THR A 119 -7.67 7.77 -7.15
C THR A 119 -7.81 6.30 -7.54
N SER A 120 -7.92 6.00 -8.84
CA SER A 120 -8.04 4.63 -9.33
C SER A 120 -6.70 3.88 -9.22
N ALA A 121 -5.58 4.55 -9.46
CA ALA A 121 -4.26 3.95 -9.38
C ALA A 121 -3.77 3.69 -7.94
N ILE A 122 -4.32 4.38 -6.93
CA ILE A 122 -4.06 4.08 -5.51
C ILE A 122 -4.57 2.67 -5.13
N ASP A 123 -5.59 2.16 -5.82
CA ASP A 123 -6.14 0.82 -5.62
C ASP A 123 -5.50 -0.26 -6.50
N ALA A 124 -4.40 0.06 -7.21
CA ALA A 124 -3.65 -0.90 -8.01
C ALA A 124 -3.00 -2.02 -7.16
N PRO A 125 -2.82 -3.23 -7.72
CA PRO A 125 -3.10 -3.61 -9.10
C PRO A 125 -4.59 -3.85 -9.37
N PHE A 126 -5.10 -3.38 -10.51
CA PHE A 126 -6.47 -3.65 -10.95
C PHE A 126 -6.55 -3.95 -12.45
N THR A 127 -7.57 -4.70 -12.82
CA THR A 127 -7.79 -5.14 -14.20
C THR A 127 -8.85 -4.29 -14.87
N ARG A 128 -8.66 -3.96 -16.15
CA ARG A 128 -9.70 -3.35 -16.98
C ARG A 128 -9.74 -3.98 -18.37
N THR A 129 -10.94 -4.02 -18.91
CA THR A 129 -11.19 -4.50 -20.26
C THR A 129 -10.66 -3.52 -21.30
N VAL A 130 -9.90 -4.03 -22.27
CA VAL A 130 -9.35 -3.29 -23.40
C VAL A 130 -9.67 -4.05 -24.70
N PRO A 131 -10.24 -3.41 -25.73
CA PRO A 131 -10.72 -2.04 -25.71
C PRO A 131 -12.00 -1.86 -24.87
N GLN A 132 -12.21 -0.64 -24.38
CA GLN A 132 -13.41 -0.26 -23.60
C GLN A 132 -14.64 -0.11 -24.49
N TYR A 133 -14.48 0.51 -25.66
CA TYR A 133 -15.56 0.71 -26.62
C TYR A 133 -15.10 0.21 -28.00
N SER A 134 -16.01 -0.41 -28.74
CA SER A 134 -15.78 -0.90 -30.11
C SER A 134 -17.01 -0.64 -30.96
N TYR A 135 -16.79 -0.18 -32.19
CA TYR A 135 -17.83 0.12 -33.18
C TYR A 135 -17.41 -0.41 -34.54
N PHE A 136 -18.36 -0.97 -35.28
CA PHE A 136 -18.11 -1.42 -36.65
C PHE A 136 -18.53 -0.36 -37.65
N VAL A 137 -17.59 0.03 -38.51
CA VAL A 137 -17.67 1.09 -39.50
C VAL A 137 -17.51 0.49 -40.91
N PRO A 138 -18.59 0.36 -41.71
CA PRO A 138 -18.53 -0.24 -43.04
C PRO A 138 -17.61 0.51 -44.01
N GLU A 139 -17.64 1.85 -43.94
CA GLU A 139 -16.82 2.74 -44.75
C GLU A 139 -16.17 3.78 -43.86
N LEU A 140 -14.84 3.80 -43.86
CA LEU A 140 -14.03 4.69 -43.04
C LEU A 140 -13.66 5.95 -43.84
N ASP A 141 -14.28 7.08 -43.51
CA ASP A 141 -13.92 8.38 -44.11
C ASP A 141 -12.87 9.12 -43.26
N LEU A 142 -11.59 8.92 -43.60
CA LEU A 142 -10.49 9.73 -43.08
C LEU A 142 -10.19 10.89 -44.01
N ASN A 143 -11.17 11.78 -44.20
CA ASN A 143 -10.94 13.01 -44.93
C ASN A 143 -9.89 13.89 -44.24
N ALA A 144 -9.41 14.90 -44.97
CA ALA A 144 -8.36 15.80 -44.48
C ALA A 144 -8.75 16.54 -43.18
N HIS A 145 -10.05 16.72 -42.92
CA HIS A 145 -10.52 17.35 -41.69
C HIS A 145 -10.34 16.44 -40.48
N VAL A 146 -10.77 15.19 -40.55
CA VAL A 146 -10.62 14.21 -39.45
C VAL A 146 -9.14 13.93 -39.16
N LEU A 147 -8.33 13.77 -40.21
CA LEU A 147 -6.88 13.60 -40.05
C LEU A 147 -6.21 14.83 -39.42
N GLY A 148 -6.60 16.02 -39.85
CA GLY A 148 -6.13 17.28 -39.26
C GLY A 148 -6.50 17.39 -37.78
N GLN A 149 -7.72 17.01 -37.41
CA GLN A 149 -8.14 16.96 -36.01
C GLN A 149 -7.35 15.93 -35.18
N MET A 150 -7.05 14.74 -35.72
CA MET A 150 -6.21 13.77 -35.01
C MET A 150 -4.81 14.30 -34.72
N VAL A 151 -4.19 14.99 -35.69
CA VAL A 151 -2.90 15.66 -35.49
C VAL A 151 -3.02 16.73 -34.40
N GLU A 152 -4.04 17.58 -34.49
CA GLU A 152 -4.27 18.64 -33.51
C GLU A 152 -4.48 18.08 -32.10
N LEU A 153 -5.27 17.02 -31.95
CA LEU A 153 -5.49 16.33 -30.68
C LEU A 153 -4.21 15.65 -30.16
N ASN A 154 -3.29 15.23 -31.03
CA ASN A 154 -2.01 14.66 -30.61
C ASN A 154 -0.99 15.73 -30.19
N GLU A 155 -1.03 16.92 -30.77
CA GLU A 155 -0.03 17.98 -30.54
C GLU A 155 -0.46 19.00 -29.48
N ILE A 156 -1.77 19.30 -29.40
CA ILE A 156 -2.32 20.36 -28.56
C ILE A 156 -2.96 19.78 -27.29
N LEU A 157 -2.56 20.32 -26.15
CA LEU A 157 -3.23 20.06 -24.87
C LEU A 157 -4.43 21.00 -24.71
N PHE A 158 -5.64 20.45 -24.79
CA PHE A 158 -6.88 21.19 -24.61
C PHE A 158 -7.28 21.26 -23.12
N GLN A 159 -7.90 22.36 -22.70
CA GLN A 159 -8.31 22.56 -21.31
C GLN A 159 -9.41 21.58 -20.88
N GLU A 160 -10.25 21.16 -21.82
CA GLU A 160 -11.33 20.19 -21.62
C GLU A 160 -10.80 18.81 -21.22
N ALA A 161 -9.59 18.46 -21.69
CA ALA A 161 -8.91 17.22 -21.32
C ALA A 161 -8.24 17.30 -19.94
N GLN A 162 -7.99 18.51 -19.41
CA GLN A 162 -7.37 18.68 -18.10
C GLN A 162 -8.40 18.50 -16.97
N SER A 163 -8.00 17.73 -15.97
CA SER A 163 -8.77 17.63 -14.74
C SER A 163 -8.70 18.95 -13.96
N LYS A 164 -9.80 19.32 -13.30
CA LYS A 164 -9.87 20.52 -12.44
C LYS A 164 -9.95 20.13 -10.98
N SER A 165 -9.31 20.90 -10.11
CA SER A 165 -9.42 20.77 -8.65
C SER A 165 -9.76 22.11 -8.01
N LYS A 166 -10.43 22.05 -6.85
CA LYS A 166 -10.75 23.25 -6.07
C LYS A 166 -9.57 23.62 -5.19
N LYS A 167 -8.93 24.75 -5.48
CA LYS A 167 -7.81 25.32 -4.72
C LYS A 167 -8.22 26.70 -4.21
N GLY A 168 -8.31 26.86 -2.88
CA GLY A 168 -8.68 28.13 -2.26
C GLY A 168 -10.08 28.65 -2.64
N GLY A 169 -11.02 27.75 -2.98
CA GLY A 169 -12.37 28.10 -3.42
C GLY A 169 -12.54 28.32 -4.93
N ASN A 170 -11.44 28.42 -5.68
CA ASN A 170 -11.44 28.55 -7.14
C ASN A 170 -11.13 27.21 -7.81
N GLU A 171 -11.66 26.99 -9.01
CA GLU A 171 -11.23 25.88 -9.85
C GLU A 171 -9.92 26.23 -10.54
N ALA A 172 -8.96 25.32 -10.47
CA ALA A 172 -7.68 25.43 -11.13
C ALA A 172 -7.33 24.09 -11.76
N ASP A 173 -6.49 24.13 -12.79
CA ASP A 173 -6.04 22.93 -13.47
C ASP A 173 -5.24 22.03 -12.51
N GLU A 174 -5.53 20.75 -12.59
CA GLU A 174 -4.91 19.70 -11.81
C GLU A 174 -3.94 18.91 -12.67
N THR A 175 -2.77 19.50 -12.89
CA THR A 175 -1.68 18.94 -13.71
C THR A 175 -1.06 17.65 -13.15
N ARG A 176 -1.40 17.27 -11.91
CA ARG A 176 -0.98 16.00 -11.30
C ARG A 176 -1.85 14.82 -11.74
N GLU A 177 -3.00 15.11 -12.33
CA GLU A 177 -3.98 14.11 -12.72
C GLU A 177 -3.81 13.70 -14.19
N ALA A 178 -4.15 12.45 -14.50
CA ALA A 178 -4.14 12.00 -15.89
C ALA A 178 -5.19 12.75 -16.72
N LEU A 179 -4.87 12.99 -17.99
CA LEU A 179 -5.78 13.65 -18.91
C LEU A 179 -7.02 12.78 -19.17
N LYS A 180 -8.12 13.44 -19.50
CA LYS A 180 -9.38 12.78 -19.85
C LYS A 180 -9.54 12.76 -21.37
N PRO A 181 -9.91 11.61 -21.97
CA PRO A 181 -10.08 11.47 -23.42
C PRO A 181 -11.38 12.10 -23.94
N VAL A 182 -11.88 13.18 -23.33
CA VAL A 182 -13.20 13.78 -23.60
C VAL A 182 -13.36 14.14 -25.07
N LEU A 183 -12.38 14.84 -25.66
CA LEU A 183 -12.45 15.24 -27.07
C LEU A 183 -12.37 14.05 -28.03
N VAL A 184 -11.72 12.96 -27.62
CA VAL A 184 -11.68 11.75 -28.44
C VAL A 184 -13.02 11.03 -28.38
N ASP A 185 -13.55 10.82 -27.18
CA ASP A 185 -14.79 10.06 -26.97
C ASP A 185 -16.04 10.83 -27.43
N GLU A 186 -16.08 12.15 -27.26
CA GLU A 186 -17.27 12.98 -27.54
C GLU A 186 -17.25 13.68 -28.90
N ILE A 187 -16.07 13.82 -29.54
CA ILE A 187 -15.95 14.54 -30.82
C ILE A 187 -15.35 13.65 -31.90
N LEU A 188 -14.14 13.12 -31.70
CA LEU A 188 -13.43 12.40 -32.75
C LEU A 188 -14.10 11.07 -33.10
N ILE A 189 -14.40 10.23 -32.11
CA ILE A 189 -15.06 8.94 -32.33
C ILE A 189 -16.42 9.16 -33.01
N PRO A 190 -17.32 10.04 -32.54
CA PRO A 190 -18.58 10.31 -33.24
C PRO A 190 -18.43 10.75 -34.69
N GLN A 191 -17.39 11.51 -35.05
CA GLN A 191 -17.13 11.88 -36.45
C GLN A 191 -16.68 10.69 -37.32
N LEU A 192 -15.97 9.74 -36.73
CA LEU A 192 -15.58 8.50 -37.40
C LEU A 192 -16.78 7.55 -37.60
N LEU A 193 -17.85 7.71 -36.82
CA LEU A 193 -19.07 6.90 -36.91
C LEU A 193 -20.04 7.54 -37.92
N THR A 194 -20.19 6.90 -39.08
CA THR A 194 -20.93 7.43 -40.25
C THR A 194 -22.47 7.33 -40.16
N VAL A 195 -23.07 7.25 -38.95
CA VAL A 195 -24.52 7.16 -38.56
C VAL A 195 -24.90 5.81 -37.91
N GLU A 196 -25.67 5.87 -36.81
CA GLU A 196 -26.34 4.79 -36.04
C GLU A 196 -25.71 3.39 -36.12
N GLN A 197 -24.43 3.29 -35.78
CA GLN A 197 -23.76 2.00 -35.65
C GLN A 197 -23.96 1.45 -34.23
N LYS A 198 -24.36 0.18 -34.14
CA LYS A 198 -24.50 -0.50 -32.86
C LYS A 198 -23.11 -0.78 -32.29
N PRO A 199 -22.95 -0.77 -30.95
CA PRO A 199 -21.74 -1.26 -30.29
C PRO A 199 -21.37 -2.63 -30.86
N PHE A 200 -20.12 -2.78 -31.28
CA PHE A 200 -19.61 -4.04 -31.78
C PHE A 200 -19.20 -4.90 -30.57
N GLU A 201 -19.84 -6.05 -30.40
CA GLU A 201 -19.43 -7.02 -29.38
C GLU A 201 -18.09 -7.64 -29.78
N ASN A 202 -17.02 -7.07 -29.25
CA ASN A 202 -15.67 -7.51 -29.52
C ASN A 202 -15.34 -8.73 -28.67
N THR A 203 -15.42 -9.92 -29.25
CA THR A 203 -15.11 -11.18 -28.55
C THR A 203 -13.64 -11.33 -28.15
N ASN A 204 -12.76 -10.42 -28.57
CA ASN A 204 -11.32 -10.47 -28.32
C ASN A 204 -10.84 -9.41 -27.32
N GLN A 205 -11.74 -8.88 -26.48
CA GLN A 205 -11.34 -8.01 -25.39
C GLN A 205 -10.34 -8.71 -24.47
N VAL A 206 -9.35 -7.93 -24.00
CA VAL A 206 -8.34 -8.39 -23.05
C VAL A 206 -8.55 -7.75 -21.70
N GLU A 207 -8.31 -8.54 -20.67
CA GLU A 207 -8.21 -8.07 -19.29
C GLU A 207 -6.79 -7.54 -19.06
N PHE A 208 -6.61 -6.23 -19.25
CA PHE A 208 -5.33 -5.56 -19.05
C PHE A 208 -5.12 -5.24 -17.58
N LEU A 209 -4.03 -5.74 -17.00
CA LEU A 209 -3.62 -5.46 -15.63
C LEU A 209 -2.88 -4.11 -15.58
N TYR A 210 -3.48 -3.13 -14.93
CA TYR A 210 -2.85 -1.84 -14.67
C TYR A 210 -2.05 -1.91 -13.38
N GLU A 211 -0.73 -1.85 -13.52
CA GLU A 211 0.24 -1.73 -12.43
C GLU A 211 0.86 -0.32 -12.39
N ASP A 212 0.07 0.71 -12.70
CA ASP A 212 0.55 2.10 -12.65
C ASP A 212 0.77 2.51 -11.20
N GLU A 213 2.03 2.59 -10.76
CA GLU A 213 2.38 3.05 -9.43
C GLU A 213 2.48 4.58 -9.41
N ILE A 214 1.48 5.24 -8.84
CA ILE A 214 1.54 6.69 -8.63
C ILE A 214 2.27 6.96 -7.33
N ARG A 215 3.50 7.46 -7.44
CA ARG A 215 4.29 7.87 -6.27
C ARG A 215 4.34 9.38 -6.14
N TRP A 216 3.99 9.84 -4.96
CA TRP A 216 3.94 11.26 -4.63
C TRP A 216 4.87 11.53 -3.44
N ASN A 217 6.16 11.74 -3.71
CA ASN A 217 7.13 12.14 -2.68
C ASN A 217 7.42 13.64 -2.80
N MET A 218 6.58 14.47 -2.17
CA MET A 218 6.70 15.94 -2.17
C MET A 218 6.91 16.53 -3.58
N ALA A 219 6.29 15.90 -4.57
CA ALA A 219 6.56 16.15 -5.97
C ALA A 219 5.56 17.10 -6.61
N SER A 220 6.04 17.98 -7.50
CA SER A 220 5.17 18.85 -8.30
C SER A 220 4.24 18.04 -9.21
N THR A 221 4.79 16.99 -9.83
CA THR A 221 4.06 15.97 -10.58
C THR A 221 4.38 14.58 -10.03
N PRO A 222 3.38 13.68 -9.87
CA PRO A 222 3.65 12.33 -9.42
C PRO A 222 4.41 11.54 -10.49
N PHE A 223 5.23 10.59 -10.06
CA PHE A 223 5.78 9.61 -10.99
C PHE A 223 4.64 8.71 -11.51
N ARG A 224 4.64 8.46 -12.82
CA ARG A 224 3.73 7.56 -13.54
C ARG A 224 4.51 6.84 -14.63
N ARG A 225 4.12 5.62 -14.98
CA ARG A 225 4.70 4.94 -16.15
C ARG A 225 4.39 5.74 -17.42
N GLN A 226 5.31 5.73 -18.37
CA GLN A 226 5.12 6.45 -19.64
C GLN A 226 3.88 5.97 -20.40
N GLY A 227 3.08 6.91 -20.91
CA GLY A 227 1.84 6.62 -21.64
C GLY A 227 2.08 5.77 -22.88
N TYR A 228 3.10 6.09 -23.68
CA TYR A 228 3.48 5.29 -24.85
C TYR A 228 3.82 3.83 -24.53
N TYR A 229 4.49 3.59 -23.40
CA TYR A 229 4.78 2.22 -22.96
C TYR A 229 3.50 1.45 -22.60
N LEU A 230 2.60 2.08 -21.86
CA LEU A 230 1.31 1.47 -21.51
C LEU A 230 0.46 1.21 -22.76
N ALA A 231 0.37 2.19 -23.67
CA ALA A 231 -0.37 2.06 -24.93
C ALA A 231 0.20 0.93 -25.80
N LEU A 232 1.52 0.80 -25.85
CA LEU A 232 2.20 -0.29 -26.55
C LEU A 232 1.87 -1.65 -25.93
N LEU A 233 1.95 -1.79 -24.60
CA LEU A 233 1.60 -3.02 -23.91
C LEU A 233 0.13 -3.42 -24.13
N MET A 234 -0.80 -2.45 -24.01
CA MET A 234 -2.22 -2.66 -24.26
C MET A 234 -2.45 -3.16 -25.69
N THR A 235 -1.78 -2.54 -26.67
CA THR A 235 -1.90 -2.95 -28.07
C THR A 235 -1.32 -4.33 -28.31
N LEU A 236 -0.14 -4.64 -27.77
CA LEU A 236 0.50 -5.94 -27.92
C LEU A 236 -0.36 -7.06 -27.31
N HIS A 237 -0.94 -6.81 -26.12
CA HIS A 237 -1.83 -7.78 -25.49
C HIS A 237 -3.06 -8.03 -26.37
N TYR A 238 -3.68 -6.96 -26.85
CA TYR A 238 -4.84 -7.05 -27.74
C TYR A 238 -4.51 -7.78 -29.06
N GLU A 239 -3.41 -7.42 -29.73
CA GLU A 239 -2.96 -8.05 -30.98
C GLU A 239 -2.61 -9.53 -30.77
N CYS A 240 -1.93 -9.88 -29.67
CA CYS A 240 -1.65 -11.27 -29.33
C CYS A 240 -2.93 -12.08 -29.13
N LYS A 241 -3.95 -11.52 -28.46
CA LYS A 241 -5.25 -12.17 -28.28
C LYS A 241 -5.95 -12.40 -29.62
N LYS A 242 -5.90 -11.43 -30.53
CA LYS A 242 -6.49 -11.57 -31.88
C LYS A 242 -5.78 -12.63 -32.72
N LYS A 243 -4.44 -12.63 -32.72
CA LYS A 243 -3.65 -13.49 -33.60
C LYS A 243 -3.52 -14.93 -33.08
N PHE A 244 -3.38 -15.08 -31.75
CA PHE A 244 -3.10 -16.38 -31.13
C PHE A 244 -4.25 -16.92 -30.27
N GLY A 245 -5.41 -16.25 -30.23
CA GLY A 245 -6.61 -16.72 -29.54
C GLY A 245 -6.37 -16.97 -28.06
N GLU A 246 -6.68 -18.18 -27.59
CA GLU A 246 -6.53 -18.58 -26.19
C GLU A 246 -5.07 -18.53 -25.70
N LEU A 247 -4.08 -18.67 -26.60
CA LEU A 247 -2.66 -18.55 -26.26
C LEU A 247 -2.16 -17.10 -26.23
N GLY A 248 -2.98 -16.13 -26.64
CA GLY A 248 -2.57 -14.72 -26.73
C GLY A 248 -2.03 -14.14 -25.42
N ASP A 249 -2.65 -14.47 -24.29
CA ASP A 249 -2.21 -14.00 -22.97
C ASP A 249 -0.82 -14.52 -22.62
N LEU A 250 -0.53 -15.77 -23.00
CA LEU A 250 0.77 -16.41 -22.77
C LEU A 250 1.84 -15.79 -23.67
N TYR A 251 1.55 -15.61 -24.96
CA TYR A 251 2.48 -14.96 -25.90
C TYR A 251 2.78 -13.51 -25.49
N PHE A 252 1.77 -12.75 -25.07
CA PHE A 252 1.98 -11.40 -24.54
C PHE A 252 2.93 -11.42 -23.33
N LYS A 253 2.70 -12.31 -22.35
CA LYS A 253 3.57 -12.42 -21.17
C LYS A 253 4.99 -12.88 -21.52
N LEU A 254 5.16 -13.75 -22.50
CA LEU A 254 6.48 -14.15 -22.99
C LEU A 254 7.23 -12.98 -23.63
N ILE A 255 6.55 -12.17 -24.45
CA ILE A 255 7.12 -10.95 -25.04
C ILE A 255 7.53 -9.98 -23.93
N GLU A 256 6.68 -9.76 -22.92
CA GLU A 256 7.04 -8.93 -21.77
C GLU A 256 8.30 -9.46 -21.08
N VAL A 257 8.38 -10.75 -20.74
CA VAL A 257 9.52 -11.34 -20.05
C VAL A 257 10.81 -11.25 -20.89
N LEU A 258 10.72 -11.47 -22.20
CA LEU A 258 11.85 -11.32 -23.12
C LEU A 258 12.34 -9.87 -23.20
N PHE A 259 11.41 -8.92 -23.27
CA PHE A 259 11.72 -7.50 -23.29
C PHE A 259 12.43 -7.09 -21.98
N MET A 260 11.91 -7.54 -20.84
CA MET A 260 12.53 -7.35 -19.53
C MET A 260 13.93 -7.97 -19.44
N SER A 261 14.09 -9.16 -20.01
CA SER A 261 15.36 -9.87 -20.09
C SER A 261 16.40 -9.09 -20.90
N GLY A 262 15.98 -8.44 -21.98
CA GLY A 262 16.84 -7.50 -22.72
C GLY A 262 17.36 -6.37 -21.84
N PHE A 263 16.49 -5.76 -21.01
CA PHE A 263 16.91 -4.72 -20.07
C PHE A 263 17.90 -5.23 -19.03
N CYS A 264 17.71 -6.44 -18.50
CA CYS A 264 18.68 -7.05 -17.59
C CYS A 264 20.06 -7.20 -18.24
N GLN A 265 20.14 -7.61 -19.51
CA GLN A 265 21.43 -7.76 -20.20
C GLN A 265 22.21 -6.45 -20.31
N TYR A 266 21.51 -5.36 -20.61
CA TYR A 266 22.12 -4.03 -20.73
C TYR A 266 22.45 -3.39 -19.38
N THR A 267 21.64 -3.62 -18.36
CA THR A 267 21.85 -3.02 -17.02
C THR A 267 23.03 -3.62 -16.27
N VAL A 268 23.38 -4.87 -16.57
CA VAL A 268 24.64 -5.50 -16.10
C VAL A 268 25.87 -4.67 -16.46
N GLU A 269 25.83 -3.94 -17.57
CA GLU A 269 26.99 -3.21 -18.09
C GLU A 269 27.09 -1.78 -17.55
N ILE A 270 26.04 -1.24 -16.90
CA ILE A 270 25.92 0.21 -16.67
C ILE A 270 25.77 0.58 -15.19
N GLU A 271 24.79 0.04 -14.45
CA GLU A 271 24.54 0.40 -13.04
C GLU A 271 23.99 -0.79 -12.23
N GLY A 272 24.79 -1.32 -11.29
CA GLY A 272 24.46 -2.51 -10.51
C GLY A 272 23.19 -2.41 -9.63
N ASN A 273 22.82 -1.20 -9.20
CA ASN A 273 21.59 -1.00 -8.40
C ASN A 273 20.32 -1.09 -9.24
N ILE A 274 20.35 -0.63 -10.50
CA ILE A 274 19.21 -0.74 -11.44
C ILE A 274 18.96 -2.20 -11.79
N LEU A 275 20.05 -2.95 -11.98
CA LEU A 275 20.00 -4.36 -12.34
C LEU A 275 19.12 -5.16 -11.36
N PHE A 276 19.23 -4.90 -10.05
CA PHE A 276 18.48 -5.63 -9.03
C PHE A 276 16.95 -5.44 -9.16
N ASP A 277 16.50 -4.21 -9.34
CA ASP A 277 15.07 -3.90 -9.48
C ASP A 277 14.50 -4.51 -10.76
N VAL A 278 15.21 -4.35 -11.89
CA VAL A 278 14.82 -4.94 -13.17
C VAL A 278 14.82 -6.47 -13.07
N MET A 279 15.82 -7.10 -12.44
CA MET A 279 15.88 -8.55 -12.23
C MET A 279 14.71 -9.08 -11.41
N LYS A 280 14.34 -8.40 -10.32
CA LYS A 280 13.18 -8.80 -9.50
C LYS A 280 11.88 -8.78 -10.29
N ILE A 281 11.68 -7.75 -11.12
CA ILE A 281 10.51 -7.64 -11.99
C ILE A 281 10.52 -8.79 -13.01
N THR A 282 11.66 -9.05 -13.66
CA THR A 282 11.83 -10.15 -14.62
C THR A 282 11.51 -11.51 -13.98
N GLN A 283 12.03 -11.78 -12.78
CA GLN A 283 11.77 -13.02 -12.04
C GLN A 283 10.29 -13.18 -11.66
N SER A 284 9.62 -12.11 -11.23
CA SER A 284 8.19 -12.14 -10.93
C SER A 284 7.36 -12.49 -12.17
N LYS A 285 7.66 -11.84 -13.31
CA LYS A 285 6.98 -12.12 -14.59
C LYS A 285 7.27 -13.53 -15.10
N LEU A 286 8.49 -14.03 -14.93
CA LEU A 286 8.85 -15.42 -15.29
C LEU A 286 8.00 -16.43 -14.49
N LYS A 287 7.90 -16.27 -13.17
CA LYS A 287 7.05 -17.13 -12.32
C LYS A 287 5.58 -17.10 -12.77
N HIS A 288 5.11 -15.96 -13.26
CA HIS A 288 3.76 -15.86 -13.80
C HIS A 288 3.61 -16.67 -15.10
N VAL A 289 4.57 -16.58 -16.03
CA VAL A 289 4.60 -17.42 -17.24
C VAL A 289 4.63 -18.90 -16.89
N GLU A 290 5.47 -19.33 -15.94
CA GLU A 290 5.56 -20.72 -15.48
C GLU A 290 4.22 -21.25 -14.94
N ARG A 291 3.44 -20.41 -14.26
CA ARG A 291 2.09 -20.78 -13.80
C ARG A 291 1.10 -20.89 -14.95
N LEU A 292 1.18 -19.98 -15.92
CA LEU A 292 0.30 -20.00 -17.10
C LEU A 292 0.56 -21.23 -17.98
N THR A 293 1.81 -21.68 -18.07
CA THR A 293 2.16 -22.91 -18.81
C THR A 293 1.72 -24.17 -18.05
N GLN A 294 1.88 -24.23 -16.73
CA GLN A 294 1.44 -25.39 -15.92
C GLN A 294 -0.08 -25.63 -15.95
N ASN A 295 -0.88 -24.57 -16.10
CA ASN A 295 -2.34 -24.66 -16.13
C ASN A 295 -2.91 -25.05 -17.50
N LYS A 296 -2.11 -25.05 -18.57
CA LYS A 296 -2.54 -25.36 -19.94
C LYS A 296 -1.99 -26.73 -20.36
N ASN A 297 -2.55 -27.79 -19.80
CA ASN A 297 -2.16 -29.18 -20.09
C ASN A 297 -2.66 -29.72 -21.46
N GLU A 298 -3.38 -28.93 -22.26
CA GLU A 298 -3.91 -29.40 -23.54
C GLU A 298 -3.85 -28.28 -24.60
N SER A 299 -2.78 -28.27 -25.41
CA SER A 299 -2.83 -28.16 -26.89
C SER A 299 -1.61 -27.46 -27.52
N THR A 300 -1.17 -28.09 -28.62
CA THR A 300 -0.22 -27.65 -29.66
C THR A 300 1.29 -27.78 -29.39
N ASP A 301 1.85 -28.92 -29.80
CA ASP A 301 3.29 -29.26 -29.89
C ASP A 301 4.19 -28.15 -30.48
N PHE A 302 3.63 -27.28 -31.33
CA PHE A 302 4.37 -26.20 -32.00
C PHE A 302 4.49 -24.91 -31.16
N ALA A 303 3.51 -24.62 -30.31
CA ALA A 303 3.62 -23.52 -29.34
C ALA A 303 4.65 -23.87 -28.27
N GLU A 304 4.72 -25.14 -27.87
CA GLU A 304 5.68 -25.64 -26.88
C GLU A 304 7.13 -25.38 -27.27
N GLU A 305 7.52 -25.53 -28.54
CA GLU A 305 8.93 -25.30 -28.93
C GLU A 305 9.35 -23.84 -28.81
N THR A 306 8.55 -22.89 -29.31
CA THR A 306 8.86 -21.45 -29.18
C THR A 306 8.80 -21.01 -27.72
N ILE A 307 7.81 -21.49 -26.96
CA ILE A 307 7.68 -21.20 -25.53
C ILE A 307 8.88 -21.75 -24.77
N CYS A 308 9.27 -23.01 -25.00
CA CYS A 308 10.43 -23.65 -24.38
C CYS A 308 11.73 -22.92 -24.71
N ARG A 309 11.95 -22.54 -25.98
CA ARG A 309 13.13 -21.76 -26.38
C ARG A 309 13.18 -20.41 -25.65
N ILE A 310 12.04 -19.72 -25.53
CA ILE A 310 11.96 -18.44 -24.81
C ILE A 310 12.24 -18.65 -23.32
N LEU A 311 11.63 -19.66 -22.70
CA LEU A 311 11.83 -19.99 -21.29
C LEU A 311 13.29 -20.39 -21.01
N GLU A 312 13.92 -21.18 -21.89
CA GLU A 312 15.33 -21.55 -21.78
C GLU A 312 16.25 -20.35 -21.92
N GLN A 313 15.97 -19.44 -22.87
CA GLN A 313 16.72 -18.19 -23.01
C GLN A 313 16.62 -17.32 -21.76
N VAL A 314 15.41 -17.16 -21.21
CA VAL A 314 15.19 -16.38 -19.98
C VAL A 314 15.85 -17.04 -18.79
N LYS A 315 15.77 -18.37 -18.67
CA LYS A 315 16.39 -19.13 -17.57
C LYS A 315 17.91 -19.04 -17.61
N THR A 316 18.50 -19.28 -18.79
CA THR A 316 19.95 -19.19 -19.00
C THR A 316 20.45 -17.77 -18.74
N LEU A 317 19.65 -16.77 -19.13
CA LEU A 317 19.95 -15.39 -18.82
C LEU A 317 19.91 -15.15 -17.30
N ASN A 318 18.85 -15.57 -16.62
CA ASN A 318 18.73 -15.41 -15.16
C ASN A 318 19.88 -16.10 -14.42
N GLU A 319 20.25 -17.33 -14.79
CA GLU A 319 21.41 -18.02 -14.22
C GLU A 319 22.72 -17.24 -14.45
N SER A 320 22.89 -16.67 -15.65
CA SER A 320 24.05 -15.82 -15.96
C SER A 320 24.06 -14.54 -15.14
N LEU A 321 22.89 -13.92 -14.93
CA LEU A 321 22.71 -12.71 -14.15
C LEU A 321 22.95 -12.95 -12.66
N GLU A 322 22.38 -14.02 -12.09
CA GLU A 322 22.59 -14.44 -10.71
C GLU A 322 24.07 -14.73 -10.46
N LYS A 323 24.73 -15.46 -11.37
CA LYS A 323 26.18 -15.72 -11.27
C LYS A 323 27.00 -14.44 -11.37
N LYS A 324 26.66 -13.50 -12.26
CA LYS A 324 27.34 -12.21 -12.34
C LYS A 324 27.11 -11.38 -11.08
N TRP A 325 25.91 -11.37 -10.54
CA TRP A 325 25.56 -10.70 -9.29
C TRP A 325 26.33 -11.25 -8.10
N GLU A 326 26.38 -12.58 -7.95
CA GLU A 326 27.22 -13.24 -6.94
C GLU A 326 28.67 -12.82 -7.07
N ASN A 327 29.21 -12.78 -8.29
CA ASN A 327 30.58 -12.32 -8.52
C ASN A 327 30.79 -10.83 -8.20
N THR A 328 29.82 -9.96 -8.51
CA THR A 328 29.88 -8.52 -8.19
C THR A 328 29.83 -8.30 -6.68
N ILE A 329 28.91 -8.94 -5.96
CA ILE A 329 28.86 -8.92 -4.48
C ILE A 329 30.17 -9.44 -3.90
N GLN A 330 30.68 -10.57 -4.38
CA GLN A 330 31.91 -11.17 -3.88
C GLN A 330 33.15 -10.32 -4.19
N ALA A 331 33.16 -9.59 -5.31
CA ALA A 331 34.21 -8.65 -5.68
C ALA A 331 34.14 -7.37 -4.84
N GLU A 332 32.95 -6.82 -4.61
CA GLU A 332 32.73 -5.67 -3.73
C GLU A 332 33.11 -6.00 -2.29
N ILE A 333 32.71 -7.15 -1.74
CA ILE A 333 33.11 -7.64 -0.42
C ILE A 333 34.63 -7.84 -0.30
N LYS A 334 35.31 -8.22 -1.38
CA LYS A 334 36.78 -8.38 -1.39
C LYS A 334 37.55 -7.07 -1.57
N GLN A 335 37.00 -6.09 -2.30
CA GLN A 335 37.60 -4.76 -2.47
C GLN A 335 37.31 -3.84 -1.28
N THR A 336 36.22 -4.08 -0.55
CA THR A 336 35.91 -3.38 0.71
C THR A 336 36.67 -4.00 1.89
N GLN A 337 38.01 -3.86 1.89
CA GLN A 337 38.70 -3.53 3.15
C GLN A 337 38.29 -2.09 3.52
N VAL A 338 37.06 -1.91 4.00
CA VAL A 338 36.56 -0.60 4.41
C VAL A 338 37.18 -0.28 5.76
N GLU A 339 38.30 0.44 5.70
CA GLU A 339 38.57 1.50 6.67
C GLU A 339 37.32 2.39 6.77
N LYS A 340 36.75 2.44 7.98
CA LYS A 340 35.84 3.46 8.49
C LYS A 340 35.38 4.50 7.46
N MET A 341 34.21 4.30 6.87
CA MET A 341 33.45 5.39 6.27
C MET A 341 31.99 5.28 6.64
N ASP A 342 31.49 6.35 7.28
CA ASP A 342 30.10 6.60 7.63
C ASP A 342 29.23 6.61 6.37
N LEU A 343 28.62 5.47 6.04
CA LEU A 343 27.61 5.38 4.99
C LEU A 343 26.46 4.49 5.46
N PHE A 344 25.66 5.00 6.38
CA PHE A 344 24.27 4.55 6.57
C PHE A 344 23.37 5.74 6.81
N ASN A 345 23.18 6.52 5.76
CA ASN A 345 21.94 7.25 5.55
C ASN A 345 21.36 6.78 4.21
N GLU A 346 20.11 6.35 4.30
CA GLU A 346 19.14 6.17 3.23
C GLU A 346 19.06 4.82 2.49
N THR A 347 17.83 4.32 2.54
CA THR A 347 17.17 3.30 1.73
C THR A 347 17.23 1.83 2.16
N HIS A 348 16.03 1.35 2.47
CA HIS A 348 15.66 -0.02 2.81
C HIS A 348 15.90 -0.99 1.66
N THR A 349 16.60 -2.11 1.91
CA THR A 349 16.33 -3.37 1.22
C THR A 349 16.79 -4.57 2.04
N VAL A 350 15.94 -5.59 1.99
CA VAL A 350 15.98 -6.91 2.65
C VAL A 350 17.29 -7.66 2.39
N ILE A 351 17.88 -8.22 3.45
CA ILE A 351 18.62 -9.49 3.35
C ILE A 351 18.08 -10.42 4.43
N ASP A 352 17.35 -11.42 3.95
CA ASP A 352 17.09 -12.67 4.64
C ASP A 352 18.40 -13.47 4.57
N ILE A 353 19.24 -13.36 5.61
CA ILE A 353 20.43 -14.19 5.73
C ILE A 353 19.96 -15.55 6.23
N ASN A 354 19.69 -16.41 5.26
CA ASN A 354 19.37 -17.82 5.38
C ASN A 354 20.08 -18.53 6.56
N GLU A 355 19.28 -19.30 7.30
CA GLU A 355 19.64 -20.29 8.34
C GLU A 355 20.76 -21.28 7.93
N GLN A 356 21.16 -21.34 6.66
CA GLN A 356 22.27 -22.14 6.18
C GLN A 356 23.65 -21.64 6.65
N ILE A 357 23.81 -20.33 6.94
CA ILE A 357 25.06 -19.78 7.49
C ILE A 357 25.20 -20.11 8.99
N LEU A 358 24.08 -20.23 9.72
CA LEU A 358 24.09 -20.63 11.14
C LEU A 358 24.46 -22.11 11.31
N GLN A 359 23.98 -22.98 10.43
CA GLN A 359 24.34 -24.41 10.48
C GLN A 359 25.78 -24.68 10.04
N TYR A 360 26.32 -23.92 9.09
CA TYR A 360 27.72 -24.06 8.65
C TYR A 360 28.72 -23.59 9.72
N ASN A 361 28.36 -22.59 10.55
CA ASN A 361 29.24 -22.08 11.61
C ASN A 361 29.20 -22.91 12.91
N LEU A 362 28.11 -23.64 13.18
CA LEU A 362 28.00 -24.52 14.35
C LEU A 362 28.71 -25.88 14.16
N ALA A 363 28.88 -26.33 12.90
CA ALA A 363 29.56 -27.59 12.60
C ALA A 363 31.08 -27.48 12.39
N SER A 364 31.63 -26.26 12.20
CA SER A 364 32.99 -26.07 11.70
C SER A 364 34.01 -25.47 12.69
N LYS A 365 33.80 -25.55 14.01
CA LYS A 365 34.84 -25.18 15.00
C LYS A 365 34.93 -26.13 16.19
N ALA A 366 35.21 -27.39 15.91
CA ALA A 366 35.98 -28.24 16.81
C ALA A 366 37.41 -28.33 16.26
N SER A 367 38.22 -27.28 16.46
CA SER A 367 39.70 -27.32 16.54
C SER A 367 40.29 -25.91 16.64
N SER A 368 41.09 -25.72 17.70
CA SER A 368 42.15 -24.72 17.92
C SER A 368 42.28 -23.56 16.92
N VAL A 369 41.83 -22.36 17.32
CA VAL A 369 42.30 -21.08 16.78
C VAL A 369 42.59 -20.13 17.96
N PRO A 370 43.67 -19.35 17.94
CA PRO A 370 44.16 -18.59 19.09
C PRO A 370 43.14 -17.54 19.54
N SER A 371 43.05 -17.35 20.84
CA SER A 371 42.29 -16.29 21.50
C SER A 371 42.80 -14.92 21.06
N ILE A 372 42.19 -14.37 20.01
CA ILE A 372 42.28 -12.95 19.70
C ILE A 372 41.29 -12.25 20.63
N ASN A 373 41.83 -11.51 21.60
CA ASN A 373 41.07 -10.61 22.45
C ASN A 373 40.65 -9.41 21.58
N ILE A 374 39.56 -9.56 20.85
CA ILE A 374 38.88 -8.43 20.19
C ILE A 374 37.98 -7.82 21.26
N GLU A 375 38.40 -6.69 21.84
CA GLU A 375 37.45 -5.79 22.49
C GLU A 375 36.42 -5.36 21.43
N ASN A 376 35.30 -6.06 21.39
CA ASN A 376 34.14 -5.73 20.57
C ASN A 376 33.55 -4.39 21.03
N LYS A 377 34.11 -3.28 20.57
CA LYS A 377 33.43 -1.98 20.57
C LYS A 377 32.49 -1.90 19.37
N TYR A 378 31.41 -2.68 19.39
CA TYR A 378 30.20 -2.30 18.64
C TYR A 378 29.60 -1.09 19.37
N PRO A 379 29.29 0.02 18.70
CA PRO A 379 28.74 1.21 19.36
C PRO A 379 27.24 1.06 19.71
N PHE A 380 26.66 -0.13 19.55
CA PHE A 380 25.23 -0.38 19.75
C PHE A 380 25.00 -1.47 20.78
N ASP A 381 24.11 -1.21 21.73
CA ASP A 381 23.66 -2.23 22.68
C ASP A 381 22.79 -3.24 21.95
N TYR A 382 23.29 -4.46 21.78
CA TYR A 382 22.52 -5.57 21.23
C TYR A 382 21.50 -6.08 22.27
N ILE A 383 20.23 -6.17 21.88
CA ILE A 383 19.21 -6.83 22.68
C ILE A 383 19.26 -8.32 22.35
N ASP A 384 19.54 -9.13 23.36
CA ASP A 384 19.34 -10.57 23.24
C ASP A 384 17.84 -10.88 23.12
N THR A 385 17.39 -11.11 21.89
CA THR A 385 15.99 -11.40 21.55
C THR A 385 15.50 -12.73 22.14
N SER A 386 16.42 -13.61 22.55
CA SER A 386 16.13 -14.89 23.21
C SER A 386 16.08 -14.78 24.73
N SER A 387 16.51 -13.65 25.29
CA SER A 387 16.52 -13.41 26.72
C SER A 387 15.09 -13.22 27.26
N ILE A 388 14.82 -13.83 28.40
CA ILE A 388 13.54 -13.67 29.10
C ILE A 388 13.45 -12.29 29.78
N SER A 389 14.57 -11.58 30.01
CA SER A 389 14.53 -10.27 30.66
C SER A 389 14.00 -9.17 29.74
N ILE A 390 13.19 -8.24 30.29
CA ILE A 390 12.71 -7.08 29.54
C ILE A 390 13.90 -6.20 29.10
N PRO A 391 14.01 -5.90 27.79
CA PRO A 391 15.02 -4.97 27.30
C PRO A 391 14.71 -3.52 27.69
N THR A 392 15.77 -2.73 27.91
CA THR A 392 15.63 -1.32 28.31
C THR A 392 15.65 -0.43 27.07
N PHE A 393 14.68 0.48 26.98
CA PHE A 393 14.68 1.51 25.93
C PHE A 393 15.79 2.53 26.18
N LYS A 394 16.51 2.87 25.12
CA LYS A 394 17.56 3.89 25.12
C LYS A 394 17.33 4.83 23.94
N ASN A 395 17.71 6.10 24.13
CA ASN A 395 17.67 7.08 23.06
C ASN A 395 18.97 7.02 22.26
N TYR A 396 18.84 6.84 20.96
CA TYR A 396 19.95 6.84 20.03
C TYR A 396 19.71 7.84 18.89
N GLU A 397 20.76 8.14 18.14
CA GLU A 397 20.66 8.82 16.86
C GLU A 397 19.82 8.02 15.86
N LYS A 398 19.28 8.70 14.84
CA LYS A 398 18.21 8.20 13.97
C LYS A 398 18.46 6.77 13.43
N ALA A 399 19.61 6.52 12.81
CA ALA A 399 19.94 5.21 12.24
C ALA A 399 20.02 4.08 13.30
N ALA A 400 20.56 4.39 14.47
CA ALA A 400 20.68 3.45 15.58
C ALA A 400 19.33 3.20 16.27
N MET A 401 18.44 4.20 16.31
CA MET A 401 17.09 4.07 16.83
C MET A 401 16.25 3.09 16.00
N TYR A 402 16.39 3.10 14.67
CA TYR A 402 15.74 2.10 13.79
C TYR A 402 16.08 0.66 14.21
N ASN A 403 17.38 0.35 14.33
CA ASN A 403 17.85 -0.97 14.74
C ASN A 403 17.45 -1.33 16.17
N HIS A 404 17.43 -0.34 17.08
CA HIS A 404 17.01 -0.55 18.46
C HIS A 404 15.53 -0.92 18.55
N LEU A 405 14.64 -0.16 17.89
CA LEU A 405 13.20 -0.43 17.88
C LEU A 405 12.88 -1.75 17.17
N PHE A 406 13.59 -2.06 16.08
CA PHE A 406 13.45 -3.35 15.40
C PHE A 406 13.79 -4.53 16.33
N GLN A 407 14.89 -4.46 17.08
CA GLN A 407 15.27 -5.49 18.04
C GLN A 407 14.25 -5.64 19.19
N HIS A 408 13.60 -4.54 19.60
CA HIS A 408 12.49 -4.60 20.55
C HIS A 408 11.27 -5.35 19.97
N GLN A 409 10.96 -5.18 18.69
CA GLN A 409 9.89 -5.94 18.01
C GLN A 409 10.23 -7.42 17.93
N GLU A 410 11.47 -7.76 17.59
CA GLU A 410 11.96 -9.15 17.57
C GLU A 410 11.89 -9.81 18.96
N TRP A 411 12.30 -9.09 20.01
CA TRP A 411 12.16 -9.59 21.37
C TRP A 411 10.69 -9.82 21.75
N VAL A 412 9.78 -8.96 21.28
CA VAL A 412 8.34 -9.13 21.52
C VAL A 412 7.84 -10.45 20.94
N PHE A 413 8.17 -10.76 19.68
CA PHE A 413 7.70 -11.99 19.04
C PHE A 413 8.35 -13.27 19.61
N ASN A 414 9.60 -13.19 20.07
CA ASN A 414 10.37 -14.37 20.49
C ASN A 414 10.28 -14.70 21.99
N SER A 415 10.13 -13.69 22.84
CA SER A 415 10.36 -13.81 24.28
C SER A 415 9.29 -13.20 25.17
N PHE A 416 8.40 -12.34 24.66
CA PHE A 416 7.38 -11.66 25.48
C PHE A 416 6.43 -12.64 26.17
N GLU A 417 5.94 -13.67 25.46
CA GLU A 417 5.04 -14.66 26.05
C GLU A 417 5.70 -15.43 27.21
N LYS A 418 6.97 -15.80 27.04
CA LYS A 418 7.74 -16.47 28.10
C LYS A 418 7.89 -15.55 29.32
N TYR A 419 8.17 -14.26 29.09
CA TYR A 419 8.28 -13.29 30.17
C TYR A 419 6.96 -13.06 30.92
N VAL A 420 5.85 -12.85 30.20
CA VAL A 420 4.53 -12.62 30.83
C VAL A 420 4.11 -13.81 31.70
N ASN A 421 4.40 -15.04 31.26
CA ASN A 421 4.05 -16.23 32.03
C ASN A 421 4.97 -16.48 33.25
N THR A 422 6.16 -15.87 33.31
CA THR A 422 7.14 -16.08 34.39
C THR A 422 7.26 -14.92 35.37
N THR A 423 6.86 -13.71 34.98
CA THR A 423 6.95 -12.54 35.83
C THR A 423 5.91 -12.53 36.95
N THR A 424 6.32 -12.08 38.13
CA THR A 424 5.44 -11.77 39.26
C THR A 424 5.04 -10.30 39.31
N ASP A 425 5.76 -9.44 38.58
CA ASP A 425 5.56 -7.98 38.55
C ASP A 425 5.02 -7.54 37.19
N HIS A 426 3.69 -7.61 37.05
CA HIS A 426 2.98 -7.20 35.83
C HIS A 426 2.95 -5.67 35.63
N SER A 427 3.36 -4.88 36.62
CA SER A 427 3.51 -3.42 36.44
C SER A 427 4.61 -3.10 35.41
N LYS A 428 5.63 -3.96 35.31
CA LYS A 428 6.70 -3.86 34.32
C LYS A 428 6.22 -4.18 32.91
N VAL A 429 5.31 -5.14 32.75
CA VAL A 429 4.70 -5.47 31.46
C VAL A 429 3.93 -4.26 30.92
N ARG A 430 3.11 -3.63 31.77
CA ARG A 430 2.38 -2.41 31.41
C ARG A 430 3.32 -1.27 31.01
N LYS A 431 4.31 -0.97 31.84
CA LYS A 431 5.30 0.10 31.55
C LYS A 431 6.07 -0.18 30.25
N TYR A 432 6.42 -1.44 30.00
CA TYR A 432 7.08 -1.82 28.77
C TYR A 432 6.19 -1.59 27.55
N PHE A 433 4.91 -1.97 27.61
CA PHE A 433 3.96 -1.74 26.54
C PHE A 433 3.76 -0.23 26.26
N GLU A 434 3.58 0.57 27.31
CA GLU A 434 3.45 2.04 27.21
C GLU A 434 4.70 2.65 26.56
N ASN A 435 5.90 2.31 27.05
CA ASN A 435 7.15 2.78 26.46
C ASN A 435 7.35 2.30 25.02
N PHE A 436 7.01 1.04 24.72
CA PHE A 436 7.11 0.50 23.37
C PHE A 436 6.24 1.30 22.41
N TYR A 437 4.97 1.50 22.75
CA TYR A 437 4.03 2.24 21.93
C TYR A 437 4.45 3.69 21.74
N ASP A 438 4.80 4.39 22.81
CA ASP A 438 5.16 5.81 22.75
C ASP A 438 6.44 6.05 21.94
N MET A 439 7.48 5.23 22.16
CA MET A 439 8.74 5.33 21.43
C MET A 439 8.55 5.05 19.93
N HIS A 440 7.81 3.99 19.58
CA HIS A 440 7.57 3.65 18.18
C HIS A 440 6.66 4.69 17.49
N LYS A 441 5.62 5.17 18.16
CA LYS A 441 4.72 6.21 17.65
C LYS A 441 5.49 7.51 17.43
N GLN A 442 6.29 7.96 18.38
CA GLN A 442 7.07 9.19 18.24
C GLN A 442 8.04 9.11 17.05
N PHE A 443 8.66 7.95 16.85
CA PHE A 443 9.69 7.77 15.83
C PHE A 443 9.12 7.51 14.42
N PHE A 444 8.23 6.53 14.27
CA PHE A 444 7.77 6.08 12.94
C PHE A 444 6.63 6.91 12.36
N THR A 445 5.83 7.60 13.18
CA THR A 445 4.75 8.48 12.67
C THR A 445 5.31 9.76 12.06
N VAL A 446 6.46 10.24 12.54
CA VAL A 446 7.16 11.41 11.99
C VAL A 446 7.85 11.06 10.67
N ASP A 447 8.44 9.87 10.58
CA ASP A 447 9.12 9.38 9.37
C ASP A 447 8.17 8.74 8.33
N ASN A 448 6.86 8.66 8.63
CA ASN A 448 5.81 8.09 7.79
C ASN A 448 6.13 6.69 7.20
N ASN A 449 6.80 5.84 7.99
CA ASN A 449 7.24 4.53 7.54
C ASN A 449 6.13 3.48 7.73
N VAL A 450 5.27 3.32 6.71
CA VAL A 450 4.08 2.46 6.75
C VAL A 450 4.39 1.00 7.14
N ILE A 451 5.54 0.48 6.72
CA ILE A 451 5.97 -0.88 7.03
C ILE A 451 6.30 -1.01 8.53
N GLN A 452 7.10 -0.10 9.07
CA GLN A 452 7.45 -0.12 10.49
C GLN A 452 6.24 0.17 11.38
N ILE A 453 5.31 1.02 10.92
CA ILE A 453 4.03 1.24 11.58
C ILE A 453 3.20 -0.05 11.59
N SER A 454 3.10 -0.76 10.46
CA SER A 454 2.36 -2.02 10.36
C SER A 454 2.93 -3.08 11.30
N ARG A 455 4.26 -3.21 11.34
CA ARG A 455 4.97 -4.14 12.22
C ARG A 455 4.84 -3.77 13.71
N MET A 456 4.89 -2.49 14.05
CA MET A 456 4.58 -1.99 15.40
C MET A 456 3.15 -2.36 15.82
N LEU A 457 2.16 -2.11 14.95
CA LEU A 457 0.76 -2.45 15.23
C LEU A 457 0.56 -3.95 15.42
N LEU A 458 1.26 -4.77 14.62
CA LEU A 458 1.30 -6.22 14.79
C LEU A 458 1.90 -6.63 16.14
N ALA A 459 3.04 -6.05 16.54
CA ALA A 459 3.67 -6.30 17.83
C ALA A 459 2.79 -5.88 19.02
N CYS A 460 2.14 -4.71 18.95
CA CYS A 460 1.16 -4.27 19.95
C CYS A 460 -0.02 -5.25 20.06
N SER A 461 -0.55 -5.67 18.92
CA SER A 461 -1.66 -6.62 18.84
C SER A 461 -1.30 -7.98 19.42
N TYR A 462 -0.07 -8.44 19.15
CA TYR A 462 0.48 -9.67 19.72
C TYR A 462 0.62 -9.57 21.24
N MET A 463 1.20 -8.48 21.75
CA MET A 463 1.35 -8.25 23.20
C MET A 463 0.00 -8.25 23.92
N ILE A 464 -1.00 -7.58 23.35
CA ILE A 464 -2.36 -7.55 23.92
C ILE A 464 -2.95 -8.96 23.97
N SER A 465 -2.82 -9.74 22.90
CA SER A 465 -3.33 -11.12 22.85
C SER A 465 -2.66 -12.03 23.87
N ILE A 466 -1.33 -11.95 24.02
CA ILE A 466 -0.59 -12.71 25.03
C ILE A 466 -0.99 -12.31 26.46
N TYR A 467 -1.14 -11.02 26.71
CA TYR A 467 -1.52 -10.54 28.04
C TYR A 467 -2.98 -10.90 28.38
N ASP A 468 -3.91 -10.81 27.41
CA ASP A 468 -5.29 -11.25 27.59
C ASP A 468 -5.37 -12.76 27.87
N LYS A 469 -4.57 -13.60 27.18
CA LYS A 469 -4.42 -15.03 27.49
C LYS A 469 -4.01 -15.25 28.95
N TYR A 470 -3.04 -14.49 29.44
CA TYR A 470 -2.61 -14.56 30.83
C TYR A 470 -3.72 -14.12 31.80
N CYS A 471 -4.37 -12.98 31.56
CA CYS A 471 -5.45 -12.47 32.39
C CYS A 471 -6.63 -13.47 32.45
N CYS A 472 -6.99 -14.10 31.34
CA CYS A 472 -8.04 -15.10 31.28
C CYS A 472 -7.71 -16.39 32.04
N LYS A 473 -6.42 -16.71 32.25
CA LYS A 473 -6.00 -17.80 33.15
C LYS A 473 -6.18 -17.42 34.62
N GLN A 474 -5.83 -16.17 34.99
CA GLN A 474 -5.95 -15.69 36.37
C GLN A 474 -7.39 -15.40 36.79
N THR A 475 -8.20 -14.88 35.87
CA THR A 475 -9.61 -14.54 36.10
C THR A 475 -10.47 -15.17 35.00
N PRO A 476 -10.92 -16.43 35.18
CA PRO A 476 -11.75 -17.13 34.19
C PRO A 476 -13.05 -16.40 33.83
N LEU A 477 -13.56 -15.53 34.71
CA LEU A 477 -14.73 -14.69 34.44
C LEU A 477 -14.57 -13.82 33.19
N LEU A 478 -13.34 -13.42 32.87
CA LEU A 478 -13.05 -12.65 31.65
C LEU A 478 -13.52 -13.40 30.41
N LYS A 479 -13.41 -14.74 30.39
CA LYS A 479 -13.77 -15.60 29.24
C LYS A 479 -15.21 -15.43 28.77
N LEU A 480 -16.10 -15.04 29.66
CA LEU A 480 -17.52 -14.86 29.34
C LEU A 480 -17.79 -13.57 28.54
N TYR A 481 -16.84 -12.65 28.44
CA TYR A 481 -16.97 -11.36 27.76
C TYR A 481 -16.18 -11.33 26.46
N ARG A 482 -16.68 -10.54 25.50
CA ARG A 482 -16.02 -10.32 24.21
C ARG A 482 -14.62 -9.75 24.38
N CYS A 483 -13.68 -10.27 23.60
CA CYS A 483 -12.31 -9.78 23.58
C CYS A 483 -12.31 -8.26 23.29
N PRO A 484 -11.55 -7.45 24.05
CA PRO A 484 -11.42 -6.02 23.78
C PRO A 484 -10.85 -5.71 22.41
N GLN A 485 -10.02 -6.62 21.88
CA GLN A 485 -9.37 -6.47 20.59
C GLN A 485 -10.34 -6.89 19.48
N GLN A 486 -10.60 -5.97 18.55
CA GLN A 486 -11.53 -6.16 17.44
C GLN A 486 -10.79 -6.63 16.19
N ILE A 487 -11.25 -7.72 15.56
CA ILE A 487 -10.67 -8.24 14.31
C ILE A 487 -10.79 -7.21 13.19
N GLU A 488 -11.84 -6.39 13.22
CA GLU A 488 -12.09 -5.32 12.26
C GLU A 488 -10.95 -4.28 12.24
N SER A 489 -10.16 -4.18 13.31
CA SER A 489 -8.98 -3.31 13.39
C SER A 489 -7.90 -3.71 12.37
N PHE A 490 -7.86 -5.00 11.99
CA PHE A 490 -6.93 -5.55 10.99
C PHE A 490 -7.43 -5.44 9.55
N ASN A 491 -8.65 -4.94 9.32
CA ASN A 491 -9.12 -4.61 7.97
C ASN A 491 -8.41 -3.37 7.40
N THR A 492 -7.59 -2.69 8.20
CA THR A 492 -6.60 -1.74 7.70
C THR A 492 -5.50 -2.51 6.97
N LYS A 493 -5.15 -2.11 5.74
CA LYS A 493 -4.14 -2.77 4.89
C LYS A 493 -2.76 -2.79 5.59
N LEU A 494 -2.50 -3.75 6.48
CA LEU A 494 -1.20 -3.94 7.14
C LEU A 494 -0.17 -4.36 6.09
N CYS A 495 0.96 -3.64 6.03
CA CYS A 495 2.07 -3.96 5.12
C CYS A 495 3.01 -5.00 5.75
N LEU A 496 2.59 -6.26 5.77
CA LEU A 496 3.41 -7.39 6.24
C LEU A 496 4.37 -7.85 5.12
N LYS A 497 5.64 -8.05 5.45
CA LYS A 497 6.71 -8.40 4.51
C LYS A 497 7.18 -9.84 4.62
N THR A 498 7.06 -10.45 5.80
CA THR A 498 7.56 -11.80 6.03
C THR A 498 6.43 -12.79 6.28
N ASN A 499 6.65 -14.05 5.92
CA ASN A 499 5.71 -15.13 6.23
C ASN A 499 5.53 -15.32 7.75
N GLU A 500 6.54 -14.98 8.54
CA GLU A 500 6.47 -15.03 9.99
C GLU A 500 5.50 -13.99 10.55
N GLU A 501 5.52 -12.76 10.03
CA GLU A 501 4.57 -11.71 10.39
C GLU A 501 3.12 -12.12 10.05
N VAL A 502 2.92 -12.75 8.89
CA VAL A 502 1.61 -13.29 8.49
C VAL A 502 1.16 -14.39 9.44
N LYS A 503 2.06 -15.32 9.81
CA LYS A 503 1.75 -16.37 10.81
C LYS A 503 1.40 -15.78 12.18
N ILE A 504 2.09 -14.71 12.59
CA ILE A 504 1.78 -14.02 13.86
C ILE A 504 0.38 -13.38 13.78
N LEU A 505 0.03 -12.77 12.64
CA LEU A 505 -1.32 -12.23 12.43
C LEU A 505 -2.37 -13.35 12.49
N ASP A 506 -2.14 -14.47 11.81
CA ASP A 506 -3.04 -15.63 11.86
C ASP A 506 -3.24 -16.13 13.30
N GLN A 507 -2.17 -16.23 14.09
CA GLN A 507 -2.27 -16.62 15.51
C GLN A 507 -3.10 -15.63 16.35
N ILE A 508 -3.01 -14.33 16.06
CA ILE A 508 -3.79 -13.30 16.75
C ILE A 508 -5.27 -13.43 16.36
N VAL A 509 -5.56 -13.58 15.07
CA VAL A 509 -6.94 -13.71 14.56
C VAL A 509 -7.58 -15.00 15.07
N GLU A 510 -6.85 -16.12 15.03
CA GLU A 510 -7.29 -17.40 15.58
C GLU A 510 -7.60 -17.25 17.07
N TYR A 511 -6.70 -16.65 17.85
CA TYR A 511 -6.93 -16.40 19.26
C TYR A 511 -8.18 -15.58 19.52
N ILE A 512 -8.35 -14.43 18.86
CA ILE A 512 -9.51 -13.55 19.08
C ILE A 512 -10.81 -14.28 18.69
N THR A 513 -10.78 -15.06 17.60
CA THR A 513 -11.93 -15.83 17.14
C THR A 513 -12.33 -16.88 18.16
N GLU A 514 -11.40 -17.75 18.58
CA GLU A 514 -11.63 -18.75 19.63
C GLU A 514 -12.06 -18.12 20.95
N ARG A 515 -11.49 -16.97 21.28
CA ARG A 515 -11.81 -16.24 22.50
C ARG A 515 -13.24 -15.72 22.49
N ASN A 516 -13.73 -15.30 21.32
CA ASN A 516 -15.08 -14.77 21.14
C ASN A 516 -16.15 -15.87 21.02
N THR A 517 -15.82 -17.08 20.56
CA THR A 517 -16.78 -18.20 20.53
C THR A 517 -17.19 -18.67 21.94
N GLN A 518 -16.32 -18.46 22.93
CA GLN A 518 -16.56 -18.83 24.34
C GLN A 518 -17.37 -17.78 25.12
N THR A 519 -17.81 -16.71 24.45
CA THR A 519 -18.46 -15.58 25.12
C THR A 519 -19.93 -15.84 25.39
N GLN A 520 -20.38 -15.43 26.58
CA GLN A 520 -21.78 -15.47 26.98
C GLN A 520 -22.43 -14.09 26.88
N TYR A 521 -21.64 -13.04 27.06
CA TYR A 521 -22.08 -11.65 27.04
C TYR A 521 -21.53 -10.93 25.80
N SER A 522 -22.40 -10.20 25.11
CA SER A 522 -22.04 -9.39 23.93
C SER A 522 -21.21 -8.14 24.29
N SER A 523 -21.26 -7.71 25.55
CA SER A 523 -20.50 -6.57 26.06
C SER A 523 -19.01 -6.88 26.20
N THR A 524 -18.16 -5.90 25.91
CA THR A 524 -16.72 -5.95 26.22
C THR A 524 -16.46 -5.53 27.67
N ILE A 525 -15.29 -5.90 28.22
CA ILE A 525 -14.88 -5.50 29.57
C ILE A 525 -14.60 -3.99 29.71
N ILE A 526 -14.45 -3.27 28.58
CA ILE A 526 -14.18 -1.82 28.51
C ILE A 526 -15.46 -1.03 28.14
N SER A 527 -16.64 -1.66 28.22
CA SER A 527 -17.90 -0.95 27.98
C SER A 527 -18.03 0.24 28.94
N SER A 528 -18.35 1.41 28.40
CA SER A 528 -18.64 2.63 29.17
C SER A 528 -19.98 2.57 29.90
N THR A 529 -20.85 1.62 29.53
CA THR A 529 -22.18 1.45 30.11
C THR A 529 -22.13 0.38 31.21
N ILE A 530 -22.53 0.76 32.43
CA ILE A 530 -22.55 -0.14 33.59
C ILE A 530 -23.94 -0.77 33.68
N GLU A 531 -24.03 -2.05 33.35
CA GLU A 531 -25.23 -2.88 33.44
C GLU A 531 -25.02 -4.01 34.46
N SER A 532 -26.10 -4.69 34.87
CA SER A 532 -26.02 -5.87 35.74
C SER A 532 -25.21 -7.02 35.14
N SER A 533 -25.11 -7.04 33.81
CA SER A 533 -24.31 -7.95 32.98
C SER A 533 -22.86 -7.50 32.82
N SER A 534 -22.48 -6.27 33.21
CA SER A 534 -21.13 -5.76 33.00
C SER A 534 -20.09 -6.49 33.85
N PHE A 535 -18.87 -6.59 33.31
CA PHE A 535 -17.76 -7.28 33.96
C PHE A 535 -17.48 -6.75 35.37
N SER A 536 -17.43 -5.43 35.55
CA SER A 536 -17.18 -4.79 36.84
C SER A 536 -18.20 -5.21 37.91
N VAL A 537 -19.48 -5.29 37.55
CA VAL A 537 -20.57 -5.70 38.45
C VAL A 537 -20.44 -7.19 38.80
N LYS A 538 -20.30 -8.06 37.79
CA LYS A 538 -20.14 -9.51 38.03
C LYS A 538 -18.87 -9.84 38.79
N PHE A 539 -17.77 -9.15 38.52
CA PHE A 539 -16.52 -9.31 39.23
C PHE A 539 -16.65 -8.87 40.69
N ALA A 540 -17.25 -7.71 40.95
CA ALA A 540 -17.48 -7.23 42.31
C ALA A 540 -18.40 -8.16 43.11
N VAL A 541 -19.44 -8.73 42.49
CA VAL A 541 -20.33 -9.72 43.13
C VAL A 541 -19.60 -11.00 43.50
N ASN A 542 -18.71 -11.48 42.63
CA ASN A 542 -18.02 -12.76 42.82
C ASN A 542 -16.72 -12.66 43.65
N ASN A 543 -16.19 -11.44 43.88
CA ASN A 543 -14.94 -11.24 44.59
C ASN A 543 -15.18 -10.87 46.06
N VAL A 544 -14.70 -11.72 46.97
CA VAL A 544 -14.89 -11.56 48.43
C VAL A 544 -14.32 -10.25 48.96
N ASN A 545 -13.15 -9.81 48.47
CA ASN A 545 -12.54 -8.56 48.93
C ASN A 545 -13.36 -7.35 48.49
N MET A 546 -13.88 -7.37 47.26
CA MET A 546 -14.75 -6.31 46.75
C MET A 546 -16.09 -6.29 47.50
N GLN A 547 -16.66 -7.44 47.83
CA GLN A 547 -17.86 -7.52 48.67
C GLN A 547 -17.62 -6.94 50.07
N CYS A 548 -16.50 -7.25 50.71
CA CYS A 548 -16.12 -6.66 51.99
C CYS A 548 -16.02 -5.13 51.89
N TYR A 549 -15.37 -4.61 50.85
CA TYR A 549 -15.24 -3.17 50.61
C TYR A 549 -16.59 -2.49 50.32
N ILE A 550 -17.46 -3.11 49.52
CA ILE A 550 -18.83 -2.61 49.27
C ILE A 550 -19.62 -2.54 50.59
N ASN A 551 -19.52 -3.58 51.42
CA ASN A 551 -20.19 -3.59 52.72
C ASN A 551 -19.63 -2.53 53.68
N GLU A 552 -18.34 -2.21 53.59
CA GLU A 552 -17.73 -1.13 54.36
C GLU A 552 -18.25 0.24 53.92
N LEU A 553 -18.29 0.49 52.60
CA LEU A 553 -18.86 1.72 52.04
C LEU A 553 -20.33 1.90 52.43
N LEU A 554 -21.14 0.85 52.33
CA LEU A 554 -22.56 0.91 52.73
C LEU A 554 -22.72 1.25 54.21
N ARG A 555 -21.85 0.72 55.09
CA ARG A 555 -21.85 1.06 56.52
C ARG A 555 -21.43 2.51 56.77
N GLU A 556 -20.48 3.03 55.99
CA GLU A 556 -20.05 4.42 56.08
C GLU A 556 -21.18 5.38 55.61
N ASP A 557 -21.86 5.04 54.52
CA ASP A 557 -23.02 5.78 54.03
C ASP A 557 -24.15 5.79 55.05
N GLU A 558 -24.46 4.65 55.67
CA GLU A 558 -25.45 4.59 56.76
C GLU A 558 -25.06 5.50 57.93
N ARG A 559 -23.78 5.51 58.33
CA ARG A 559 -23.30 6.43 59.38
C ARG A 559 -23.45 7.89 58.98
N ASN A 560 -23.16 8.22 57.71
CA ASN A 560 -23.28 9.57 57.17
C ASN A 560 -24.75 10.03 57.17
N VAL A 561 -25.68 9.17 56.74
CA VAL A 561 -27.12 9.43 56.79
C VAL A 561 -27.57 9.67 58.23
N GLN A 562 -27.17 8.81 59.18
CA GLN A 562 -27.52 8.97 60.60
C GLN A 562 -26.91 10.24 61.22
N SER A 563 -25.73 10.66 60.76
CA SER A 563 -25.11 11.93 61.17
C SER A 563 -25.90 13.12 60.64
N LYS A 564 -26.25 13.13 59.34
CA LYS A 564 -27.05 14.19 58.71
C LYS A 564 -28.46 14.29 59.28
N LEU A 565 -29.10 13.18 59.63
CA LEU A 565 -30.39 13.18 60.32
C LEU A 565 -30.29 13.81 61.71
N ARG A 566 -29.20 13.56 62.46
CA ARG A 566 -28.95 14.22 63.74
C ARG A 566 -28.73 15.72 63.57
N GLU A 567 -27.89 16.12 62.62
CA GLU A 567 -27.66 17.53 62.27
C GLU A 567 -28.97 18.24 61.92
N PHE A 568 -29.81 17.63 61.07
CA PHE A 568 -31.11 18.17 60.69
C PHE A 568 -32.05 18.34 61.89
N ARG A 569 -32.11 17.35 62.80
CA ARG A 569 -32.92 17.46 64.03
C ARG A 569 -32.47 18.64 64.88
N THR A 570 -31.17 18.78 65.11
CA THR A 570 -30.60 19.90 65.88
C THR A 570 -30.90 21.24 65.22
N MET A 571 -30.71 21.38 63.91
CA MET A 571 -31.02 22.61 63.18
C MET A 571 -32.52 22.94 63.21
N LYS A 572 -33.39 21.94 63.12
CA LYS A 572 -34.84 22.12 63.22
C LYS A 572 -35.26 22.59 64.61
N GLU A 573 -34.67 22.06 65.67
CA GLU A 573 -34.89 22.54 67.04
C GLU A 573 -34.43 24.00 67.21
N GLN A 574 -33.26 24.34 66.69
CA GLN A 574 -32.76 25.72 66.71
C GLN A 574 -33.68 26.68 65.94
N TYR A 575 -34.14 26.28 64.75
CA TYR A 575 -35.11 27.05 63.97
C TYR A 575 -36.41 27.26 64.73
N ASN A 576 -36.97 26.22 65.34
CA ASN A 576 -38.18 26.32 66.14
C ASN A 576 -37.98 27.26 67.35
N ASN A 577 -36.83 27.17 68.02
CA ASN A 577 -36.46 28.08 69.11
C ASN A 577 -36.35 29.54 68.63
N LEU A 578 -35.76 29.76 67.46
CA LEU A 578 -35.66 31.10 66.85
C LEU A 578 -37.04 31.65 66.45
N ILE A 579 -37.93 30.82 65.89
CA ILE A 579 -39.32 31.21 65.60
C ILE A 579 -40.08 31.53 66.88
N GLN A 580 -39.96 30.70 67.92
CA GLN A 580 -40.60 30.98 69.21
C GLN A 580 -40.10 32.30 69.78
N ARG A 581 -38.79 32.56 69.73
CA ARG A 581 -38.22 33.85 70.15
C ARG A 581 -38.70 35.02 69.30
N ALA A 582 -38.77 34.86 67.98
CA ALA A 582 -39.30 35.89 67.07
C ALA A 582 -40.77 36.19 67.34
N ASN A 583 -41.59 35.17 67.62
CA ASN A 583 -42.99 35.33 67.97
C ASN A 583 -43.20 35.90 69.38
N GLN A 584 -42.23 35.71 70.28
CA GLN A 584 -42.22 36.32 71.63
C GLN A 584 -41.66 37.74 71.64
N MET A 585 -40.95 38.15 70.59
CA MET A 585 -40.58 39.54 70.39
C MET A 585 -41.82 40.29 69.91
N GLU A 586 -42.49 40.98 70.83
CA GLU A 586 -43.59 41.90 70.50
C GLU A 586 -43.16 42.82 69.36
N HIS A 587 -43.94 42.81 68.28
CA HIS A 587 -43.88 43.83 67.25
C HIS A 587 -44.28 45.16 67.91
N GLY A 588 -43.28 45.90 68.39
CA GLY A 588 -43.45 47.30 68.72
C GLY A 588 -44.02 47.99 67.49
N ILE A 589 -45.30 48.34 67.55
CA ILE A 589 -46.01 49.12 66.54
C ILE A 589 -45.24 50.44 66.45
N TYR A 590 -44.33 50.54 65.49
CA TYR A 590 -43.68 51.79 65.14
C TYR A 590 -44.71 52.61 64.37
N SER A 591 -45.55 53.35 65.12
CA SER A 591 -46.41 54.39 64.57
C SER A 591 -45.52 55.51 64.02
N GLY A 592 -45.12 55.36 62.76
CA GLY A 592 -44.42 56.40 62.03
C GLY A 592 -45.34 57.59 61.77
N GLY A 593 -44.83 58.77 62.15
CA GLY A 593 -44.89 59.99 61.35
C GLY A 593 -43.46 60.56 61.28
N PRO A 594 -43.03 61.17 60.16
CA PRO A 594 -42.23 60.46 59.18
C PRO A 594 -40.79 60.99 59.11
N SER A 595 -39.82 60.07 59.04
CA SER A 595 -38.48 60.37 58.51
C SER A 595 -38.00 59.20 57.67
N LYS A 596 -37.81 59.49 56.39
CA LYS A 596 -37.26 58.65 55.32
C LYS A 596 -36.10 57.77 55.81
N CYS A 597 -36.23 56.45 55.65
CA CYS A 597 -35.14 55.60 55.18
C CYS A 597 -35.71 54.53 54.24
N PHE A 598 -35.26 54.62 53.01
CA PHE A 598 -35.54 53.74 51.88
C PHE A 598 -34.98 52.33 52.13
N PHE A 599 -35.72 51.33 51.65
CA PHE A 599 -35.27 50.09 51.01
C PHE A 599 -33.80 49.67 51.15
N GLU A 600 -33.56 48.47 51.70
CA GLU A 600 -32.89 47.36 50.99
C GLU A 600 -32.72 46.15 51.93
N LEU A 601 -33.40 45.03 51.63
CA LEU A 601 -32.98 43.64 51.89
C LEU A 601 -34.05 42.59 51.49
N GLY A 602 -35.06 42.99 50.73
CA GLY A 602 -35.84 42.08 49.88
C GLY A 602 -35.08 41.75 48.59
N ARG A 603 -33.92 41.08 48.69
CA ARG A 603 -33.24 40.36 47.58
C ARG A 603 -31.91 39.79 48.08
N ARG A 604 -31.92 38.55 48.58
CA ARG A 604 -30.86 37.55 48.33
C ARG A 604 -31.35 36.15 48.73
N MET A 605 -31.70 35.39 47.69
CA MET A 605 -31.62 33.92 47.54
C MET A 605 -32.41 33.07 48.55
N LYS A 606 -33.49 32.32 48.23
CA LYS A 606 -33.81 31.57 46.99
C LYS A 606 -32.57 30.98 46.33
N PHE A 607 -32.04 29.90 46.89
CA PHE A 607 -31.44 28.75 46.20
C PHE A 607 -30.97 27.75 47.26
N ILE A 608 -31.82 26.81 47.66
CA ILE A 608 -31.48 25.40 47.93
C ILE A 608 -32.75 24.58 47.65
N ILE A 609 -32.90 24.14 46.40
CA ILE A 609 -33.45 22.81 46.07
C ILE A 609 -32.24 22.01 45.60
#